data_AF-A0A848GJ51-F1
#
_entry.id   AF-A0A848GJ51-F1
#
_cell.length_a   1.000
_cell.length_b   1.000
_cell.length_c   1.000
_cell.angle_alpha   90.00
_cell.angle_beta   90.00
_cell.angle_gamma   90.00
#
_symmetry.space_group_name_H-M   'P 1'
#
loop_
_entity.id
_entity.type
_entity.pdbx_description
1 polymer ?
#
loop_
_entity_poly.entity_id
_entity_poly.type
_entity_poly.pdbx_seq_one_letter_code
_entity_poly.pdbx_strand_id
1 'polypeptide(L)'
;MWTQPASLSSKKEAKKAAPATFQALNFNYGRDAKNIYAQDGLLENADYETFEVINNQVTLAKDKHSFYHFGSVISEAEFKEWMEQA
;
A
#
# COMPACT_ATOMS: atom_id res chain seq x y z
N MET A 1 29.79 30.30 -30.25
CA MET A 1 29.44 28.91 -30.62
C MET A 1 30.27 28.04 -29.69
N TRP A 2 29.77 27.37 -28.64
CA TRP A 2 28.54 26.62 -28.43
C TRP A 2 28.27 26.61 -26.92
N THR A 3 27.23 27.32 -26.46
CA THR A 3 26.76 27.24 -25.07
C THR A 3 25.96 25.96 -24.93
N GLN A 4 26.48 24.98 -24.20
CA GLN A 4 25.72 23.77 -23.88
C GLN A 4 24.47 24.18 -23.08
N PRO A 5 23.26 23.87 -23.56
CA PRO A 5 22.04 24.15 -22.82
C PRO A 5 21.96 23.20 -21.62
N ALA A 6 21.33 23.71 -20.56
CA ALA A 6 21.03 23.02 -19.31
C ALA A 6 20.83 21.51 -19.46
N SER A 7 21.62 20.72 -18.72
CA SER A 7 21.20 19.38 -18.30
C SER A 7 20.06 19.53 -17.29
N LEU A 8 18.89 19.89 -17.80
CA LEU A 8 17.63 19.53 -17.16
C LEU A 8 17.50 18.01 -17.37
N SER A 9 18.19 17.25 -16.53
CA SER A 9 17.91 15.82 -16.35
C SER A 9 16.48 15.74 -15.87
N SER A 10 15.58 15.61 -16.84
CA SER A 10 14.18 15.32 -16.67
C SER A 10 14.10 13.93 -16.07
N LYS A 11 14.28 13.84 -14.75
CA LYS A 11 13.93 12.65 -13.98
C LYS A 11 12.41 12.60 -13.91
N LYS A 12 11.83 12.18 -15.03
CA LYS A 12 10.43 11.86 -15.17
C LYS A 12 10.23 10.53 -14.46
N GLU A 13 10.00 10.52 -13.15
CA GLU A 13 9.71 9.26 -12.46
C GLU A 13 8.84 9.51 -11.22
N ALA A 14 7.60 9.01 -11.31
CA ALA A 14 6.61 8.81 -10.25
C ALA A 14 6.13 10.05 -9.47
N LYS A 15 5.41 10.96 -10.15
CA LYS A 15 4.34 11.73 -9.48
C LYS A 15 3.27 10.74 -8.99
N LYS A 16 3.34 10.27 -7.73
CA LYS A 16 2.18 9.92 -6.86
C LYS A 16 2.54 9.26 -5.52
N ALA A 17 3.70 8.65 -5.37
CA ALA A 17 4.16 8.13 -4.08
C ALA A 17 5.08 9.16 -3.42
N ALA A 18 4.96 9.39 -2.11
CA ALA A 18 6.00 10.07 -1.35
C ALA A 18 6.98 9.00 -0.83
N PRO A 19 8.00 8.57 -1.59
CA PRO A 19 8.93 7.52 -1.13
C PRO A 19 9.67 7.90 0.17
N ALA A 20 9.67 9.18 0.54
CA ALA A 20 10.24 9.67 1.79
C ALA A 20 9.48 9.20 3.04
N THR A 21 8.20 8.87 2.93
CA THR A 21 7.32 8.47 4.05
C THR A 21 6.84 7.03 3.95
N PHE A 22 7.37 6.26 3.01
CA PHE A 22 7.04 4.85 2.88
C PHE A 22 7.54 4.05 4.09
N GLN A 23 6.61 3.40 4.76
CA GLN A 23 6.83 2.50 5.88
C GLN A 23 6.31 1.11 5.51
N ALA A 24 7.23 0.14 5.44
CA ALA A 24 6.84 -1.26 5.31
C ALA A 24 6.19 -1.73 6.62
N LEU A 25 4.96 -2.26 6.52
CA LEU A 25 4.23 -2.83 7.66
C LEU A 25 4.61 -4.31 7.85
N ASN A 26 4.71 -5.04 6.73
CA ASN A 26 5.11 -6.45 6.69
C ASN A 26 5.67 -6.79 5.29
N PHE A 27 6.02 -8.05 5.04
CA PHE A 27 6.46 -8.55 3.73
C PHE A 27 5.48 -8.29 2.58
N ASN A 28 4.17 -8.20 2.90
CA ASN A 28 3.12 -8.07 1.90
C ASN A 28 2.38 -6.74 1.94
N TYR A 29 2.64 -5.89 2.94
CA TYR A 29 1.96 -4.60 3.08
C TYR A 29 2.97 -3.49 3.40
N GLY A 30 2.80 -2.36 2.74
CA GLY A 30 3.47 -1.11 3.05
C GLY A 30 2.47 0.03 3.03
N ARG A 31 2.79 1.10 3.74
CA ARG A 31 2.00 2.33 3.71
C ARG A 31 2.89 3.52 3.45
N ASP A 32 2.31 4.54 2.85
CA ASP A 32 2.87 5.87 2.74
C ASP A 32 1.94 6.86 3.46
N ALA A 33 2.32 8.13 3.56
CA ALA A 33 1.53 9.19 4.18
C ALA A 33 0.16 9.46 3.52
N LYS A 34 -0.19 8.76 2.41
CA LYS A 34 -1.44 8.95 1.67
C LYS A 34 -2.04 7.68 1.08
N ASN A 35 -1.32 6.56 1.10
CA ASN A 35 -1.61 5.38 0.27
C ASN A 35 -1.20 4.10 0.99
N ILE A 36 -1.96 3.02 0.81
CA ILE A 36 -1.57 1.67 1.24
C ILE A 36 -1.20 0.86 0.00
N TYR A 37 -0.08 0.15 0.09
CA TYR A 37 0.44 -0.75 -0.92
C TYR A 37 0.39 -2.18 -0.38
N ALA A 38 -0.18 -3.09 -1.14
CA ALA A 38 -0.04 -4.52 -0.93
C ALA A 38 0.91 -5.13 -1.96
N GLN A 39 1.17 -6.43 -1.81
CA GLN A 39 1.99 -7.20 -2.74
C GLN A 39 1.48 -7.09 -4.19
N ASP A 40 0.16 -7.12 -4.39
CA ASP A 40 -0.47 -7.10 -5.72
C ASP A 40 -0.57 -5.69 -6.33
N GLY A 41 -0.44 -4.63 -5.52
CA GLY A 41 -0.50 -3.26 -6.00
C GLY A 41 -0.97 -2.24 -4.96
N LEU A 42 -1.43 -1.09 -5.45
CA LEU A 42 -1.99 -0.02 -4.63
C LEU A 42 -3.42 -0.37 -4.22
N LEU A 43 -3.74 -0.24 -2.93
CA LEU A 43 -5.11 -0.35 -2.44
C LEU A 43 -5.82 0.98 -2.65
N GLU A 44 -6.46 1.12 -3.80
CA GLU A 44 -7.37 2.22 -4.06
C GLU A 44 -8.58 2.04 -3.12
N ASN A 45 -8.84 3.04 -2.26
CA ASN A 45 -9.85 3.06 -1.17
C ASN A 45 -9.41 2.53 0.21
N ALA A 46 -8.14 2.21 0.44
CA ALA A 46 -7.68 1.93 1.79
C ALA A 46 -7.43 3.21 2.61
N ASP A 47 -8.02 3.23 3.81
CA ASP A 47 -7.80 4.29 4.78
C ASP A 47 -6.44 4.14 5.45
N TYR A 48 -5.44 4.87 4.94
CA TYR A 48 -4.06 4.75 5.39
C TYR A 48 -3.83 5.15 6.86
N GLU A 49 -4.74 5.94 7.45
CA GLU A 49 -4.68 6.38 8.84
C GLU A 49 -5.10 5.26 9.79
N THR A 50 -6.12 4.48 9.42
CA THR A 50 -6.70 3.41 10.26
C THR A 50 -6.33 1.99 9.82
N PHE A 51 -5.53 1.85 8.75
CA PHE A 51 -5.08 0.56 8.26
C PHE A 51 -4.20 -0.19 9.28
N GLU A 52 -4.67 -1.35 9.69
CA GLU A 52 -4.04 -2.24 10.65
C GLU A 52 -3.88 -3.64 10.05
N VAL A 53 -2.64 -4.15 10.05
CA VAL A 53 -2.37 -5.53 9.64
C VAL A 53 -2.69 -6.44 10.82
N ILE A 54 -3.67 -7.32 10.63
CA ILE A 54 -4.19 -8.22 11.66
C ILE A 54 -3.39 -9.50 11.74
N ASN A 55 -3.01 -10.04 10.57
CA ASN A 55 -2.21 -11.26 10.53
C ASN A 55 -1.18 -11.20 9.40
N ASN A 56 0.08 -11.39 9.78
CA ASN A 56 1.22 -11.35 8.89
C ASN A 56 1.39 -12.62 8.04
N GLN A 57 0.89 -13.77 8.52
CA GLN A 57 1.02 -15.06 7.83
C GLN A 57 0.03 -15.17 6.67
N VAL A 58 -1.25 -14.93 6.95
CA VAL A 58 -2.33 -14.95 5.95
C VAL A 58 -2.52 -13.60 5.25
N THR A 59 -1.71 -12.59 5.56
CA THR A 59 -1.79 -11.28 4.89
C THR A 59 -3.17 -10.64 5.06
N LEU A 60 -3.72 -10.75 6.27
CA LEU A 60 -4.96 -10.09 6.65
C LEU A 60 -4.69 -8.69 7.16
N ALA A 61 -5.44 -7.73 6.66
CA ALA A 61 -5.48 -6.39 7.18
C ALA A 61 -6.94 -5.91 7.24
N LYS A 62 -7.18 -4.88 8.04
CA LYS A 62 -8.46 -4.20 8.09
C LYS A 62 -8.20 -2.70 8.21
N ASP A 63 -9.17 -1.92 7.79
CA ASP A 63 -9.24 -0.51 8.10
C ASP A 63 -10.58 -0.22 8.81
N LYS A 64 -10.89 1.06 9.05
CA LYS A 64 -12.15 1.45 9.70
C LYS A 64 -13.40 1.15 8.86
N HIS A 65 -13.26 1.04 7.54
CA HIS A 65 -14.36 0.92 6.58
C HIS A 65 -14.38 -0.42 5.86
N SER A 66 -13.27 -1.13 5.72
CA SER A 66 -13.16 -2.36 4.93
C SER A 66 -12.18 -3.39 5.51
N PHE A 67 -12.23 -4.59 4.94
CA PHE A 67 -11.32 -5.68 5.26
C PHE A 67 -10.51 -6.03 4.02
N TYR A 68 -9.26 -6.42 4.20
CA TYR A 68 -8.34 -6.75 3.12
C TYR A 68 -7.67 -8.09 3.34
N HIS A 69 -7.58 -8.84 2.26
CA HIS A 69 -6.82 -10.07 2.20
C HIS A 69 -5.99 -10.07 0.92
N PHE A 70 -4.67 -10.22 1.07
CA PHE A 70 -3.72 -10.20 -0.03
C PHE A 70 -3.83 -8.94 -0.92
N GLY A 71 -4.26 -7.82 -0.34
CA GLY A 71 -4.53 -6.57 -1.06
C GLY A 71 -5.85 -6.50 -1.81
N SER A 72 -6.66 -7.56 -1.79
CA SER A 72 -8.05 -7.52 -2.25
C SER A 72 -8.97 -7.12 -1.10
N VAL A 73 -9.97 -6.28 -1.39
CA VAL A 73 -11.05 -6.01 -0.44
C VAL A 73 -11.91 -7.27 -0.32
N ILE A 74 -12.17 -7.68 0.91
CA ILE A 74 -13.02 -8.83 1.23
C ILE A 74 -14.15 -8.43 2.18
N SER A 75 -15.18 -9.26 2.23
CA SER A 75 -16.32 -9.08 3.13
C SER A 75 -15.96 -9.51 4.57
N GLU A 76 -16.73 -9.07 5.57
CA GLU A 76 -16.53 -9.51 6.96
C GLU A 76 -16.66 -11.05 7.10
N ALA A 77 -17.54 -11.68 6.31
CA ALA A 77 -17.70 -13.13 6.28
C ALA A 77 -16.39 -13.82 5.86
N GLU A 78 -15.84 -13.42 4.71
CA GLU A 78 -14.55 -13.93 4.22
C GLU A 78 -13.44 -13.63 5.22
N PHE A 79 -13.43 -12.44 5.83
CA PHE A 79 -12.43 -12.05 6.81
C PHE A 79 -12.43 -13.00 8.03
N LYS A 80 -13.63 -13.38 8.50
CA LYS A 80 -13.77 -14.36 9.57
C LYS A 80 -13.33 -15.76 9.13
N GLU A 81 -13.71 -16.18 7.92
CA GLU A 81 -13.27 -17.48 7.38
C GLU A 81 -11.73 -17.58 7.32
N TRP A 82 -11.04 -16.49 6.96
CA TRP A 82 -9.58 -16.45 6.97
C TRP A 82 -8.99 -16.38 8.39
N MET A 83 -9.65 -15.71 9.33
CA MET A 83 -9.26 -15.67 10.75
C MET A 83 -9.40 -17.03 11.44
N GLU A 84 -10.39 -17.84 11.05
CA GLU A 84 -10.59 -19.19 11.61
C GLU A 84 -9.55 -20.20 11.09
N GLN A 85 -8.96 -19.94 9.92
CA GLN A 85 -7.97 -20.80 9.26
C GLN A 85 -6.51 -20.43 9.58
N ALA A 86 -6.28 -19.31 10.28
CA ALA A 86 -4.94 -18.78 10.59
C ALA A 86 -4.47 -19.16 12.00
#